data_AF-A0A382Y2G4-F1
#
_entry.id   AF-A0A382Y2G4-F1
#
_cell.length_a   1.000
_cell.length_b   1.000
_cell.length_c   1.000
_cell.angle_alpha   90.00
_cell.angle_beta   90.00
_cell.angle_gamma   90.00
#
_symmetry.space_group_name_H-M   'P 1'
#
loop_
_entity.id
_entity.type
_entity.pdbx_description
1 polymer ?
#
loop_
_entity_poly.entity_id
_entity_poly.type
_entity_poly.pdbx_seq_one_letter_code
_entity_poly.pdbx_strand_id
1 'polypeptide(L)'
;MGSELVITRWTRGCIGGSIRRNHQIMRKLIAITSAGLITLTGCTNPKAGQGIMVGGVTSTGALAQVRLTRTDKLVRSYVQGPSGARWDVPGKAGVVEFSLLEAGGSDVLETQLVEAKAQHDFIARAAFKKLKAGERYEIRTRIGRSVDDLEKGPTANFKSLPGKGKAAPVHFVVVTGMNYGKFHGDERIDRATHLAHNNTELPTPYAGTDKHLGYPALASIL
;
A
#
# COMPACT_ATOMS: atom_id res chain seq x y z
N MET A 1 17.76 8.45 -20.35
CA MET A 1 17.23 7.20 -19.78
C MET A 1 17.03 7.43 -18.29
N GLY A 2 15.82 7.76 -17.87
CA GLY A 2 15.48 7.95 -16.46
C GLY A 2 14.05 7.46 -16.27
N SER A 3 13.88 6.41 -15.48
CA SER A 3 12.57 5.86 -15.13
C SER A 3 11.94 6.73 -14.04
N GLU A 4 10.81 7.35 -14.34
CA GLU A 4 10.08 8.24 -13.43
C GLU A 4 9.17 7.41 -12.50
N LEU A 5 9.14 7.78 -11.21
CA LEU A 5 8.33 7.17 -10.16
C LEU A 5 7.30 8.21 -9.70
N VAL A 6 6.01 7.94 -9.90
CA VAL A 6 4.89 8.80 -9.50
C VAL A 6 4.16 8.12 -8.33
N ILE A 7 4.22 8.74 -7.14
CA ILE A 7 3.55 8.26 -5.93
C ILE A 7 2.21 8.98 -5.82
N THR A 8 1.09 8.26 -5.67
CA THR A 8 -0.24 8.87 -5.46
C THR A 8 -0.96 8.33 -4.23
N ARG A 9 -1.85 9.19 -3.73
CA ARG A 9 -2.44 9.37 -2.39
C ARG A 9 -3.15 8.17 -1.74
N TRP A 10 -3.13 8.19 -0.41
CA TRP A 10 -3.90 7.34 0.51
C TRP A 10 -5.12 8.09 1.09
N THR A 11 -6.31 7.46 1.10
CA THR A 11 -7.48 7.93 1.87
C THR A 11 -8.12 6.76 2.63
N ARG A 12 -8.46 6.96 3.92
CA ARG A 12 -9.15 5.98 4.78
C ARG A 12 -10.58 6.45 5.10
N GLY A 13 -11.54 5.53 5.04
CA GLY A 13 -12.89 5.67 5.59
C GLY A 13 -13.04 4.89 6.89
N CYS A 14 -13.62 5.52 7.92
CA CYS A 14 -13.92 4.95 9.23
C CYS A 14 -15.38 4.51 9.30
N ILE A 15 -15.68 3.34 9.88
CA ILE A 15 -17.01 3.03 10.44
C ILE A 15 -16.84 2.23 11.74
N GLY A 16 -17.53 2.67 12.80
CA GLY A 16 -17.65 2.01 14.09
C GLY A 16 -19.07 1.49 14.38
N GLY A 17 -19.20 0.68 15.43
CA GLY A 17 -20.45 0.20 16.03
C GLY A 17 -20.12 -0.89 17.06
N SER A 18 -20.12 -0.60 18.37
CA SER A 18 -21.23 -0.51 19.34
C SER A 18 -21.74 -1.88 19.82
N ILE A 19 -21.48 -2.15 21.09
CA ILE A 19 -21.80 -3.35 21.87
C ILE A 19 -23.15 -3.14 22.58
N ARG A 20 -24.04 -4.14 22.58
CA ARG A 20 -25.02 -4.32 23.66
C ARG A 20 -25.02 -5.76 24.17
N ARG A 21 -24.85 -5.88 25.49
CA ARG A 21 -25.05 -7.07 26.31
C ARG A 21 -26.54 -7.25 26.60
N ASN A 22 -27.00 -8.50 26.72
CA ASN A 22 -28.11 -8.80 27.63
C ASN A 22 -27.90 -10.16 28.30
N HIS A 23 -28.34 -10.20 29.55
CA HIS A 23 -28.04 -11.17 30.60
C HIS A 23 -29.26 -12.11 30.76
N GLN A 24 -29.08 -13.43 30.86
CA GLN A 24 -29.96 -14.29 31.67
C GLN A 24 -29.33 -15.66 31.99
N ILE A 25 -29.74 -16.19 33.14
CA ILE A 25 -29.04 -17.16 34.01
C ILE A 25 -29.75 -18.54 33.98
N MET A 26 -28.95 -19.60 34.17
CA MET A 26 -29.26 -20.95 34.69
C MET A 26 -29.99 -22.00 33.81
N ARG A 27 -29.30 -23.11 33.48
CA ARG A 27 -29.41 -24.43 34.17
C ARG A 27 -28.51 -25.49 33.51
N LYS A 28 -27.97 -26.38 34.35
CA LYS A 28 -27.04 -27.48 34.08
C LYS A 28 -27.59 -28.50 33.07
N LEU A 29 -26.75 -28.94 32.14
CA LEU A 29 -26.65 -30.34 31.68
C LEU A 29 -25.26 -30.55 31.07
N ILE A 30 -24.47 -31.45 31.65
CA ILE A 30 -23.16 -31.86 31.14
C ILE A 30 -23.42 -32.95 30.10
N ALA A 31 -23.31 -32.57 28.82
CA ALA A 31 -23.13 -33.50 27.72
C ALA A 31 -21.78 -33.17 27.10
N ILE A 32 -20.82 -34.08 27.24
CA ILE A 32 -19.52 -34.00 26.55
C ILE A 32 -19.78 -34.44 25.11
N THR A 33 -20.31 -33.53 24.30
CA THR A 33 -20.25 -33.62 22.85
C THR A 33 -18.97 -32.92 22.43
N SER A 34 -18.08 -33.66 21.78
CA SER A 34 -16.87 -33.16 21.14
C SER A 34 -17.26 -32.22 20.00
N ALA A 35 -17.62 -30.99 20.34
CA ALA A 35 -17.79 -29.91 19.38
C ALA A 35 -16.39 -29.57 18.86
N GLY A 36 -16.07 -30.09 17.67
CA GLY A 36 -14.94 -29.62 16.89
C GLY A 36 -15.04 -28.10 16.82
N LEU A 37 -14.07 -27.42 17.43
CA LEU A 37 -13.96 -25.97 17.39
C LEU A 37 -13.62 -25.61 15.94
N ILE A 38 -14.64 -25.42 15.11
CA ILE A 38 -14.48 -24.79 13.80
C ILE A 38 -14.08 -23.36 14.10
N THR A 39 -12.77 -23.11 14.13
CA THR A 39 -12.25 -21.75 14.01
C THR A 39 -12.69 -21.25 12.64
N LEU A 40 -13.80 -20.53 12.60
CA LEU A 40 -14.11 -19.58 11.53
C LEU A 40 -13.01 -18.52 11.57
N THR A 41 -11.83 -18.83 11.04
CA THR A 41 -10.92 -17.81 10.53
C THR A 41 -11.68 -17.13 9.42
N GLY A 42 -12.43 -16.08 9.77
CA GLY A 42 -13.13 -15.24 8.81
C GLY A 42 -12.14 -14.88 7.71
N CYS A 43 -12.38 -15.39 6.51
CA CYS A 43 -11.55 -15.11 5.35
C CYS A 43 -11.83 -13.68 4.92
N THR A 44 -11.21 -12.72 5.61
CA THR A 44 -11.35 -11.29 5.29
C THR A 44 -10.89 -11.02 3.87
N ASN A 45 -11.46 -10.03 3.19
CA ASN A 45 -10.91 -9.59 1.91
C ASN A 45 -9.51 -8.99 2.09
N PRO A 46 -8.61 -9.13 1.09
CA PRO A 46 -7.32 -8.46 1.14
C PRO A 46 -7.50 -6.94 1.20
N LYS A 47 -6.49 -6.27 1.74
CA LYS A 47 -6.36 -4.83 1.81
C LYS A 47 -5.21 -4.39 0.92
N ALA A 48 -5.12 -3.10 0.63
CA ALA A 48 -3.98 -2.48 -0.03
C ALA A 48 -3.25 -1.59 0.97
N GLY A 49 -2.75 -2.18 2.05
CA GLY A 49 -2.08 -1.49 3.15
C GLY A 49 -0.72 -0.90 2.81
N GLN A 50 -0.39 -0.77 1.52
CA GLN A 50 0.77 -0.04 1.00
C GLN A 50 0.40 0.88 -0.18
N GLY A 51 -0.89 1.01 -0.49
CA GLY A 51 -1.41 1.87 -1.56
C GLY A 51 -1.13 1.34 -2.97
N ILE A 52 -1.07 2.28 -3.91
CA ILE A 52 -0.78 2.06 -5.34
C ILE A 52 0.43 2.89 -5.75
N MET A 53 1.23 2.35 -6.65
CA MET A 53 2.38 3.03 -7.24
C MET A 53 2.27 2.98 -8.76
N VAL A 54 2.53 4.12 -9.41
CA VAL A 54 2.65 4.21 -10.86
C VAL A 54 4.09 4.61 -11.19
N GLY A 55 4.72 3.90 -12.11
CA GLY A 55 6.10 4.17 -12.48
C GLY A 55 6.43 3.68 -13.88
N GLY A 56 7.66 3.93 -14.32
CA GLY A 56 8.09 3.58 -15.67
C GLY A 56 7.23 4.30 -16.73
N VAL A 57 6.80 5.52 -16.41
CA VAL A 57 5.94 6.32 -17.29
C VAL A 57 6.76 6.72 -18.52
N THR A 58 6.16 6.52 -19.68
CA THR A 58 6.68 6.93 -20.99
C THR A 58 5.62 7.74 -21.73
N SER A 59 5.90 8.14 -22.96
CA SER A 59 4.92 8.83 -23.80
C SER A 59 3.78 7.91 -24.26
N THR A 60 3.90 6.59 -24.05
CA THR A 60 2.94 5.59 -24.57
C THR A 60 2.57 4.51 -23.57
N GLY A 61 3.06 4.57 -22.33
CA GLY A 61 2.81 3.52 -21.37
C GLY A 61 3.18 3.89 -19.94
N ALA A 62 2.67 3.11 -19.00
CA ALA A 62 2.95 3.20 -17.59
C ALA A 62 2.75 1.84 -16.92
N LEU A 63 3.45 1.60 -15.82
CA LEU A 63 3.28 0.42 -14.98
C LEU A 63 2.57 0.82 -13.69
N ALA A 64 1.52 0.10 -13.33
CA ALA A 64 0.81 0.27 -12.07
C ALA A 64 1.00 -0.97 -11.22
N GLN A 65 1.21 -0.79 -9.90
CA GLN A 65 1.31 -1.92 -8.99
C GLN A 65 0.61 -1.67 -7.66
N VAL A 66 0.04 -2.73 -7.12
CA VAL A 66 -0.57 -2.81 -5.79
C VAL A 66 -0.06 -4.07 -5.11
N ARG A 67 0.35 -3.96 -3.84
CA ARG A 67 0.63 -5.12 -2.99
C ARG A 67 -0.58 -5.43 -2.12
N LEU A 68 -1.10 -6.65 -2.23
CA LEU A 68 -2.20 -7.11 -1.40
C LEU A 68 -1.71 -7.56 -0.03
N THR A 69 -2.39 -7.09 1.01
CA THR A 69 -2.02 -7.27 2.40
C THR A 69 -3.18 -7.79 3.23
N ARG A 70 -2.89 -8.38 4.39
CA ARG A 70 -3.90 -8.83 5.35
C ARG A 70 -4.52 -7.66 6.12
N THR A 71 -3.76 -6.60 6.30
CA THR A 71 -4.12 -5.42 7.10
C THR A 71 -3.81 -4.14 6.33
N ASP A 72 -4.45 -3.05 6.71
CA ASP A 72 -4.18 -1.71 6.18
C ASP A 72 -3.16 -0.93 7.03
N LYS A 73 -2.62 -1.58 8.07
CA LYS A 73 -1.73 -1.01 9.10
C LYS A 73 -0.59 -1.98 9.41
N LEU A 74 0.51 -1.42 9.90
CA LEU A 74 1.58 -2.19 10.54
C LEU A 74 1.01 -2.97 11.72
N VAL A 75 1.34 -4.25 11.77
CA VAL A 75 1.01 -5.15 12.87
C VAL A 75 2.27 -5.75 13.47
N ARG A 76 2.24 -5.95 14.78
CA ARG A 76 3.31 -6.62 15.51
C ARG A 76 3.20 -8.12 15.27
N SER A 77 4.28 -8.72 14.77
CA SER A 77 4.43 -10.16 14.63
C SER A 77 5.56 -10.64 15.53
N TYR A 78 5.35 -11.73 16.26
CA TYR A 78 6.41 -12.35 17.04
C TYR A 78 7.41 -13.01 16.09
N VAL A 79 8.70 -12.73 16.28
CA VAL A 79 9.78 -13.32 15.47
C VAL A 79 10.91 -13.73 16.40
N GLN A 80 11.60 -14.80 16.04
CA GLN A 80 12.83 -15.21 16.71
C GLN A 80 13.93 -14.18 16.44
N GLY A 81 14.56 -13.66 17.50
CA GLY A 81 15.64 -12.68 17.41
C GLY A 81 15.67 -11.72 18.61
N PRO A 82 16.68 -10.86 18.72
CA PRO A 82 16.92 -10.03 19.91
C PRO A 82 15.76 -9.10 20.27
N SER A 83 14.97 -8.66 19.29
CA SER A 83 13.83 -7.76 19.51
C SER A 83 12.55 -8.48 19.92
N GLY A 84 12.45 -9.82 19.77
CA GLY A 84 11.26 -10.63 20.06
C GLY A 84 10.00 -10.25 19.26
N ALA A 85 10.09 -9.29 18.33
CA ALA A 85 8.99 -8.80 17.52
C ALA A 85 9.48 -8.04 16.29
N ARG A 86 8.67 -8.09 15.22
CA ARG A 86 8.80 -7.31 13.98
C ARG A 86 7.48 -6.61 13.69
N TRP A 87 7.57 -5.37 13.24
CA TRP A 87 6.43 -4.65 12.66
C TRP A 87 6.39 -4.93 11.17
N ASP A 88 5.23 -5.37 10.67
CA ASP A 88 5.08 -5.72 9.26
C ASP A 88 3.66 -5.42 8.76
N VAL A 89 3.48 -5.38 7.44
CA VAL A 89 2.17 -5.41 6.79
C VAL A 89 2.09 -6.72 6.00
N PRO A 90 1.61 -7.82 6.62
CA PRO A 90 1.71 -9.15 6.04
C PRO A 90 0.96 -9.24 4.70
N GLY A 91 1.57 -9.90 3.73
CA GLY A 91 0.98 -10.10 2.41
C GLY A 91 -0.22 -11.06 2.42
N LYS A 92 -1.12 -10.91 1.44
CA LYS A 92 -2.28 -11.78 1.25
C LYS A 92 -2.54 -12.03 -0.23
N ALA A 93 -2.81 -13.27 -0.60
CA ALA A 93 -3.21 -13.61 -1.96
C ALA A 93 -4.60 -13.06 -2.30
N GLY A 94 -4.82 -12.82 -3.60
CA GLY A 94 -6.08 -12.34 -4.13
C GLY A 94 -5.93 -11.87 -5.57
N VAL A 95 -6.84 -11.02 -6.01
CA VAL A 95 -6.85 -10.43 -7.35
C VAL A 95 -6.96 -8.92 -7.27
N VAL A 96 -6.38 -8.25 -8.26
CA VAL A 96 -6.51 -6.82 -8.48
C VAL A 96 -7.01 -6.57 -9.89
N GLU A 97 -8.15 -5.90 -10.00
CA GLU A 97 -8.63 -5.33 -11.26
C GLU A 97 -8.11 -3.89 -11.35
N PHE A 98 -7.38 -3.58 -12.41
CA PHE A 98 -6.91 -2.24 -12.72
C PHE A 98 -7.70 -1.70 -13.91
N SER A 99 -8.32 -0.53 -13.75
CA SER A 99 -9.04 0.18 -14.81
C SER A 99 -8.36 1.51 -15.09
N LEU A 100 -7.99 1.75 -16.35
CA LEU A 100 -7.42 3.01 -16.83
C LEU A 100 -8.51 3.90 -17.41
N LEU A 101 -8.50 5.18 -17.05
CA LEU A 101 -9.41 6.21 -17.54
C LEU A 101 -8.61 7.45 -17.97
N GLU A 102 -9.12 8.20 -18.96
CA GLU A 102 -8.64 9.59 -19.15
C GLU A 102 -9.05 10.42 -17.92
N ALA A 103 -8.15 11.29 -17.44
CA ALA A 103 -8.42 12.05 -16.22
C ALA A 103 -9.64 12.98 -16.40
N GLY A 104 -10.60 12.90 -15.49
CA GLY A 104 -11.86 13.64 -15.57
C GLY A 104 -12.92 12.99 -16.46
N GLY A 105 -12.58 11.91 -17.19
CA GLY A 105 -13.53 11.11 -17.94
C GLY A 105 -14.26 10.08 -17.09
N SER A 106 -15.37 9.57 -17.63
CA SER A 106 -16.12 8.43 -17.08
C SER A 106 -15.71 7.09 -17.69
N ASP A 107 -15.14 7.11 -18.88
CA ASP A 107 -15.00 5.92 -19.72
C ASP A 107 -13.72 5.17 -19.39
N VAL A 108 -13.85 3.86 -19.22
CA VAL A 108 -12.73 2.96 -18.99
C VAL A 108 -12.10 2.62 -20.33
N LEU A 109 -10.84 3.02 -20.51
CA LEU A 109 -10.06 2.77 -21.72
C LEU A 109 -9.54 1.32 -21.79
N GLU A 110 -9.14 0.78 -20.64
CA GLU A 110 -8.55 -0.54 -20.54
C GLU A 110 -8.76 -1.09 -19.13
N THR A 111 -9.06 -2.39 -19.03
CA THR A 111 -9.11 -3.12 -17.75
C THR A 111 -8.16 -4.32 -17.79
N GLN A 112 -7.36 -4.50 -16.74
CA GLN A 112 -6.48 -5.65 -16.55
C GLN A 112 -6.76 -6.31 -15.20
N LEU A 113 -7.05 -7.60 -15.20
CA LEU A 113 -7.19 -8.41 -13.99
C LEU A 113 -5.89 -9.17 -13.74
N VAL A 114 -5.30 -9.01 -12.54
CA VAL A 114 -3.99 -9.56 -12.21
C VAL A 114 -4.04 -10.25 -10.85
N GLU A 115 -3.56 -11.50 -10.79
CA GLU A 115 -3.46 -12.27 -9.56
C GLU A 115 -2.25 -11.82 -8.73
N ALA A 116 -2.47 -11.65 -7.42
CA ALA A 116 -1.43 -11.35 -6.45
C ALA A 116 -1.04 -12.66 -5.72
N LYS A 117 0.17 -13.16 -5.99
CA LYS A 117 0.63 -14.47 -5.48
C LYS A 117 1.86 -14.34 -4.59
N ALA A 118 2.06 -15.30 -3.69
CA ALA A 118 3.18 -15.32 -2.75
C ALA A 118 4.56 -15.26 -3.47
N GLN A 119 4.67 -15.85 -4.65
CA GLN A 119 5.89 -15.88 -5.48
C GLN A 119 6.37 -14.47 -5.89
N HIS A 120 5.48 -13.49 -5.87
CA HIS A 120 5.77 -12.10 -6.21
C HIS A 120 5.50 -11.17 -5.03
N ASP A 121 5.61 -11.70 -3.80
CA ASP A 121 5.28 -10.98 -2.56
C ASP A 121 3.90 -10.31 -2.60
N PHE A 122 2.94 -11.01 -3.23
CA PHE A 122 1.56 -10.55 -3.37
C PHE A 122 1.43 -9.20 -4.09
N ILE A 123 2.38 -8.88 -4.96
CA ILE A 123 2.34 -7.70 -5.83
C ILE A 123 1.62 -8.08 -7.13
N ALA A 124 0.52 -7.39 -7.41
CA ALA A 124 -0.13 -7.38 -8.71
C ALA A 124 0.36 -6.17 -9.51
N ARG A 125 0.75 -6.37 -10.77
CA ARG A 125 1.27 -5.32 -11.65
C ARG A 125 0.56 -5.34 -12.99
N ALA A 126 0.00 -4.20 -13.39
CA ALA A 126 -0.59 -3.96 -14.71
C ALA A 126 0.34 -3.11 -15.57
N ALA A 127 0.32 -3.33 -16.87
CA ALA A 127 1.13 -2.61 -17.84
C ALA A 127 0.24 -1.98 -18.92
N PHE A 128 -0.01 -0.68 -18.81
CA PHE A 128 -0.82 0.06 -19.77
C PHE A 128 0.05 0.51 -20.94
N LYS A 129 -0.47 0.32 -22.15
CA LYS A 129 0.24 0.62 -23.41
C LYS A 129 -0.63 1.50 -24.28
N LYS A 130 -0.04 2.06 -25.34
CA LYS A 130 -0.73 2.92 -26.33
C LYS A 130 -1.39 4.17 -25.70
N LEU A 131 -0.82 4.68 -24.61
CA LEU A 131 -1.22 5.96 -24.06
C LEU A 131 -0.96 7.08 -25.07
N LYS A 132 -1.81 8.10 -25.07
CA LYS A 132 -1.56 9.36 -25.76
C LYS A 132 -0.48 10.12 -24.98
N ALA A 133 0.44 10.75 -25.70
CA ALA A 133 1.58 11.43 -25.09
C ALA A 133 1.19 12.79 -24.48
N GLY A 134 1.68 13.07 -23.28
CA GLY A 134 1.40 14.32 -22.56
C GLY A 134 0.01 14.41 -21.93
N GLU A 135 -0.76 13.31 -21.91
CA GLU A 135 -2.12 13.26 -21.40
C GLU A 135 -2.18 12.80 -19.94
N ARG A 136 -3.24 13.21 -19.23
CA ARG A 136 -3.49 12.82 -17.84
C ARG A 136 -4.43 11.61 -17.78
N TYR A 137 -4.13 10.71 -16.87
CA TYR A 137 -4.85 9.47 -16.68
C TYR A 137 -5.15 9.23 -15.20
N GLU A 138 -6.25 8.52 -14.93
CA GLU A 138 -6.59 7.94 -13.64
C GLU A 138 -6.52 6.42 -13.75
N ILE A 139 -5.93 5.76 -12.75
CA ILE A 139 -6.05 4.32 -12.55
C ILE A 139 -6.91 4.09 -11.32
N ARG A 140 -8.03 3.40 -11.53
CA ARG A 140 -8.87 2.89 -10.45
C ARG A 140 -8.56 1.42 -10.25
N THR A 141 -8.62 0.96 -9.00
CA THR A 141 -8.49 -0.47 -8.73
C THR A 141 -9.68 -1.02 -7.96
N ARG A 142 -9.95 -2.31 -8.17
CA ARG A 142 -10.72 -3.13 -7.25
C ARG A 142 -9.88 -4.31 -6.79
N ILE A 143 -10.08 -4.74 -5.54
CA ILE A 143 -9.30 -5.80 -4.90
C ILE A 143 -10.24 -6.81 -4.24
N GLY A 144 -9.90 -8.09 -4.31
CA GLY A 144 -10.74 -9.18 -3.79
C GLY A 144 -9.94 -10.45 -3.59
N ARG A 145 -10.54 -11.47 -2.99
CA ARG A 145 -9.93 -12.82 -2.96
C ARG A 145 -10.05 -13.49 -4.34
N SER A 146 -11.05 -13.09 -5.10
CA SER A 146 -11.47 -13.58 -6.41
C SER A 146 -12.15 -12.45 -7.19
N VAL A 147 -12.52 -12.72 -8.44
CA VAL A 147 -13.23 -11.73 -9.29
C VAL A 147 -14.64 -11.43 -8.75
N ASP A 148 -15.26 -12.40 -8.07
CA ASP A 148 -16.63 -12.30 -7.59
C ASP A 148 -16.78 -11.45 -6.32
N ASP A 149 -15.68 -11.11 -5.64
CA ASP A 149 -15.67 -10.37 -4.37
C ASP A 149 -14.76 -9.13 -4.38
N LEU A 150 -14.66 -8.51 -5.55
CA LEU A 150 -13.91 -7.27 -5.77
C LEU A 150 -14.53 -6.06 -5.05
N GLU A 151 -13.81 -5.49 -4.08
CA GLU A 151 -14.11 -4.21 -3.40
C GLU A 151 -13.29 -3.05 -3.96
N LYS A 152 -13.69 -1.81 -3.71
CA LYS A 152 -12.93 -0.62 -4.12
C LYS A 152 -11.51 -0.62 -3.53
N GLY A 153 -10.51 -0.45 -4.38
CA GLY A 153 -9.11 -0.33 -4.02
C GLY A 153 -8.56 1.11 -4.11
N PRO A 154 -7.24 1.29 -3.94
CA PRO A 154 -6.58 2.58 -4.08
C PRO A 154 -6.61 3.09 -5.54
N THR A 155 -6.53 4.41 -5.72
CA THR A 155 -6.49 5.05 -7.04
C THR A 155 -5.23 5.87 -7.22
N ALA A 156 -4.79 6.00 -8.48
CA ALA A 156 -3.62 6.77 -8.85
C ALA A 156 -3.95 7.72 -10.00
N ASN A 157 -3.24 8.84 -10.08
CA ASN A 157 -3.27 9.73 -11.23
C ASN A 157 -1.85 9.91 -11.74
N PHE A 158 -1.68 9.99 -13.05
CA PHE A 158 -0.38 10.26 -13.66
C PHE A 158 -0.54 10.99 -14.99
N LYS A 159 0.56 11.55 -15.49
CA LYS A 159 0.62 12.15 -16.82
C LYS A 159 1.66 11.41 -17.64
N SER A 160 1.32 10.98 -18.86
CA SER A 160 2.29 10.36 -19.76
C SER A 160 3.34 11.39 -20.19
N LEU A 161 4.54 10.92 -20.55
CA LEU A 161 5.60 11.83 -20.99
C LEU A 161 5.26 12.53 -22.31
N PRO A 162 5.83 13.72 -22.57
CA PRO A 162 5.77 14.34 -23.88
C PRO A 162 6.23 13.38 -24.99
N GLY A 163 5.60 13.49 -26.17
CA GLY A 163 5.93 12.66 -27.32
C GLY A 163 7.34 12.94 -27.84
N LYS A 164 7.90 11.97 -28.58
CA LYS A 164 9.20 12.11 -29.26
C LYS A 164 9.21 13.40 -30.09
N GLY A 165 10.19 14.27 -29.85
CA GLY A 165 10.35 15.55 -30.57
C GLY A 165 9.60 16.74 -29.98
N LYS A 166 8.87 16.58 -28.87
CA LYS A 166 8.27 17.71 -28.14
C LYS A 166 9.15 18.11 -26.95
N ALA A 167 9.62 19.36 -26.96
CA ALA A 167 10.21 19.99 -25.78
C ALA A 167 9.09 20.61 -24.95
N ALA A 168 8.71 19.95 -23.86
CA ALA A 168 7.76 20.49 -22.88
C ALA A 168 8.44 20.50 -21.50
N PRO A 169 8.20 21.54 -20.67
CA PRO A 169 8.74 21.58 -19.32
C PRO A 169 8.16 20.43 -18.49
N VAL A 170 9.03 19.78 -17.71
CA VAL A 170 8.68 18.74 -16.74
C VAL A 170 9.14 19.20 -15.38
N HIS A 171 8.26 19.12 -14.40
CA HIS A 171 8.57 19.39 -13.00
C HIS A 171 8.54 18.05 -12.27
N PHE A 172 9.64 17.71 -11.61
CA PHE A 172 9.73 16.52 -10.80
C PHE A 172 10.46 16.87 -9.50
N VAL A 173 10.16 16.13 -8.45
CA VAL A 173 10.87 16.24 -7.18
C VAL A 173 11.63 14.95 -6.94
N VAL A 174 12.91 15.09 -6.63
CA VAL A 174 13.79 13.98 -6.30
C VAL A 174 13.89 13.88 -4.80
N VAL A 175 13.60 12.70 -4.27
CA VAL A 175 13.66 12.44 -2.82
C VAL A 175 14.66 11.32 -2.57
N THR A 176 15.55 11.55 -1.61
CA THR A 176 16.60 10.61 -1.17
C THR A 176 16.67 10.64 0.36
N GLY A 177 17.28 9.61 0.97
CA GLY A 177 17.58 9.65 2.40
C GLY A 177 16.40 9.37 3.35
N MET A 178 15.31 8.77 2.85
CA MET A 178 14.15 8.37 3.65
C MET A 178 14.46 7.15 4.54
N ASN A 179 15.33 7.33 5.54
CA ASN A 179 15.68 6.26 6.47
C ASN A 179 14.58 6.08 7.52
N TYR A 180 13.80 5.01 7.38
CA TYR A 180 12.71 4.69 8.30
C TYR A 180 13.15 4.64 9.78
N GLY A 181 14.29 4.01 10.05
CA GLY A 181 14.77 3.83 11.43
C GLY A 181 15.19 5.14 12.09
N LYS A 182 15.92 6.01 11.37
CA LYS A 182 16.28 7.35 11.87
C LYS A 182 15.03 8.19 12.13
N PHE A 183 14.05 8.14 11.23
CA PHE A 183 12.82 8.93 11.36
C PHE A 183 11.93 8.47 12.52
N HIS A 184 11.70 7.16 12.65
CA HIS A 184 10.82 6.62 13.69
C HIS A 184 11.49 6.43 15.04
N GLY A 185 12.82 6.32 15.10
CA GLY A 185 13.57 6.04 16.31
C GLY A 185 13.74 4.54 16.55
N ASP A 186 14.36 3.86 15.60
CA ASP A 186 14.69 2.44 15.73
C ASP A 186 15.91 2.25 16.63
N GLU A 187 15.66 1.68 17.81
CA GLU A 187 16.68 1.42 18.84
C GLU A 187 17.77 0.43 18.39
N ARG A 188 17.55 -0.28 17.27
CA ARG A 188 18.53 -1.21 16.70
C ARG A 188 19.65 -0.51 15.90
N ILE A 189 19.58 0.80 15.71
CA ILE A 189 20.63 1.56 15.04
C ILE A 189 21.83 1.71 15.97
N ASP A 190 22.94 1.07 15.59
CA ASP A 190 24.20 1.21 16.32
C ASP A 190 24.79 2.62 16.16
N ARG A 191 24.94 3.32 17.29
CA ARG A 191 25.38 4.72 17.31
C ARG A 191 26.84 4.87 16.92
N ALA A 192 27.70 3.92 17.29
CA ALA A 192 29.12 3.97 16.97
C ALA A 192 29.36 3.82 15.46
N THR A 193 28.70 2.83 14.84
CA THR A 193 28.72 2.61 13.38
C THR A 193 28.10 3.80 12.64
N HIS A 194 27.00 4.36 13.15
CA HIS A 194 26.42 5.56 12.58
C HIS A 194 27.43 6.73 12.57
N LEU A 195 28.07 7.01 13.70
CA LEU A 195 29.04 8.09 13.83
C LEU A 195 30.23 7.88 12.90
N ALA A 196 30.79 6.66 12.87
CA ALA A 196 31.92 6.32 12.01
C ALA A 196 31.60 6.52 10.51
N HIS A 197 30.38 6.18 10.07
CA HIS A 197 29.99 6.25 8.66
C HIS A 197 29.47 7.62 8.21
N ASN A 198 28.90 8.42 9.13
CA ASN A 198 28.23 9.68 8.79
C ASN A 198 28.96 10.92 9.34
N ASN A 199 29.98 10.74 10.20
CA ASN A 199 30.72 11.81 10.89
C ASN A 199 29.80 12.80 11.64
N THR A 200 28.62 12.32 12.06
CA THR A 200 27.61 13.07 12.80
C THR A 200 26.98 12.15 13.84
N GLU A 201 26.51 12.71 14.95
CA GLU A 201 25.66 11.97 15.89
C GLU A 201 24.33 11.58 15.23
N LEU A 202 23.74 10.49 15.71
CA LEU A 202 22.42 10.04 15.27
C LEU A 202 21.38 11.11 15.65
N PRO A 203 20.66 11.72 14.68
CA PRO A 203 19.69 12.75 14.98
C PRO A 203 18.53 12.20 15.82
N THR A 204 17.95 13.06 16.66
CA THR A 204 16.72 12.75 17.39
C THR A 204 15.62 12.39 16.40
N PRO A 205 14.85 11.32 16.63
CA PRO A 205 13.72 10.96 15.79
C PRO A 205 12.73 12.11 15.68
N TYR A 206 12.04 12.20 14.55
CA TYR A 206 11.01 13.22 14.36
C TYR A 206 9.91 13.06 15.42
N ALA A 207 9.45 14.17 16.00
CA ALA A 207 8.49 14.18 17.10
C ALA A 207 7.28 15.11 16.84
N GLY A 208 7.15 15.63 15.62
CA GLY A 208 6.00 16.46 15.23
C GLY A 208 4.67 15.69 15.33
N THR A 209 3.57 16.42 15.52
CA THR A 209 2.21 15.85 15.64
C THR A 209 1.78 15.09 14.37
N ASP A 210 2.40 15.42 13.25
CA ASP A 210 2.29 14.84 11.92
C ASP A 210 3.23 13.65 11.67
N LYS A 211 4.01 13.16 12.66
CA LYS A 211 4.87 11.97 12.53
C LYS A 211 4.13 10.75 11.96
N HIS A 212 2.85 10.62 12.27
CA HIS A 212 1.99 9.55 11.79
C HIS A 212 1.76 9.58 10.26
N LEU A 213 2.00 10.72 9.61
CA LEU A 213 1.98 10.88 8.16
C LEU A 213 3.27 10.35 7.49
N GLY A 214 4.27 9.93 8.27
CA GLY A 214 5.56 9.50 7.77
C GLY A 214 6.34 10.72 7.26
N TYR A 215 6.58 10.79 5.95
CA TYR A 215 7.24 11.93 5.33
C TYR A 215 6.20 12.82 4.62
N PRO A 216 5.43 13.66 5.35
CA PRO A 216 4.34 14.47 4.78
C PRO A 216 4.82 15.49 3.75
N ALA A 217 6.11 15.84 3.73
CA ALA A 217 6.71 16.62 2.65
C ALA A 217 6.44 16.00 1.26
N LEU A 218 6.27 14.68 1.18
CA LEU A 218 5.85 13.99 -0.05
C LEU A 218 4.41 14.31 -0.47
N ALA A 219 3.52 14.56 0.50
CA ALA A 219 2.15 14.95 0.19
C ALA A 219 2.06 16.38 -0.33
N SER A 220 2.94 17.29 0.10
CA SER A 220 3.02 18.67 -0.41
C SER A 220 3.70 18.81 -1.77
N ILE A 221 4.32 17.73 -2.27
CA ILE A 221 4.95 17.67 -3.60
C ILE A 221 3.92 17.34 -4.71
N LEU A 222 2.74 16.84 -4.33
CA LEU A 222 1.68 16.36 -5.23
C LEU A 222 0.63 17.43 -5.58
#